data_AF-A0A2E1NI85-F1
#
_entry.id   AF-A0A2E1NI85-F1
#
_cell.length_a   1.000
_cell.length_b   1.000
_cell.length_c   1.000
_cell.angle_alpha   90.00
_cell.angle_beta   90.00
_cell.angle_gamma   90.00
#
_symmetry.space_group_name_H-M   'P 1'
#
loop_
_entity.id
_entity.type
_entity.pdbx_description
1 polymer ?
#
loop_
_entity_poly.entity_id
_entity_poly.type
_entity_poly.pdbx_seq_one_letter_code
_entity_poly.pdbx_strand_id
1 'polypeptide(L)'
;MRSLRQKVRGNIDPAPSRIAYRIMRLMLIPRLRLIFTLGFPSLLIFCATLGLFININVWENISAIKKDLKLAFVERPEFMIKVASIDGSSDELANE
;
A
#
# COMPACT_ATOMS: atom_id res chain seq x y z
N MET A 1 -44.36 27.50 -34.51
CA MET A 1 -43.22 28.45 -34.43
C MET A 1 -42.06 27.78 -33.71
N ARG A 2 -41.06 27.27 -34.42
CA ARG A 2 -39.89 26.59 -33.84
C ARG A 2 -38.78 27.62 -33.69
N SER A 3 -38.49 28.04 -32.46
CA SER A 3 -37.33 28.92 -32.23
C SER A 3 -36.05 28.11 -32.43
N LEU A 4 -35.29 28.49 -33.45
CA LEU A 4 -33.95 27.97 -33.66
C LEU A 4 -33.07 28.60 -32.57
N ARG A 5 -32.82 27.84 -31.49
CA ARG A 5 -31.91 28.20 -30.41
C ARG A 5 -30.50 28.34 -31.00
N GLN A 6 -30.12 29.57 -31.32
CA GLN A 6 -28.84 29.90 -31.92
C GLN A 6 -27.74 29.48 -30.94
N LYS A 7 -27.00 28.42 -31.29
CA LYS A 7 -25.84 27.95 -30.53
C LYS A 7 -24.78 29.03 -30.71
N VAL A 8 -24.64 29.90 -29.70
CA VAL A 8 -23.53 30.86 -29.62
C VAL A 8 -22.26 30.03 -29.71
N ARG A 9 -21.65 30.00 -30.89
CA ARG A 9 -20.28 29.51 -31.04
C ARG A 9 -19.45 30.57 -30.34
N GLY A 10 -19.19 30.34 -29.06
CA GLY A 10 -18.20 31.14 -28.35
C GLY A 10 -16.95 31.14 -29.22
N ASN A 11 -16.43 32.34 -29.49
CA ASN A 11 -15.16 32.49 -30.16
C ASN A 11 -14.12 31.90 -29.20
N ILE A 12 -13.88 30.59 -29.30
CA ILE A 12 -12.88 29.88 -28.52
C ILE A 12 -11.56 30.42 -29.05
N ASP A 13 -10.94 31.29 -28.25
CA ASP A 13 -9.63 31.82 -28.55
C ASP A 13 -8.71 30.63 -28.87
N PRO A 14 -8.13 30.56 -30.08
CA PRO A 14 -7.17 29.50 -30.41
C PRO A 14 -5.90 29.61 -29.57
N ALA A 15 -5.69 30.72 -28.86
CA ALA A 15 -4.55 30.89 -27.98
C ALA A 15 -4.62 29.90 -26.80
N PRO A 16 -3.54 29.12 -26.57
CA PRO A 16 -3.46 28.28 -25.40
C PRO A 16 -3.49 29.16 -24.14
N SER A 17 -4.31 28.76 -23.16
CA SER A 17 -4.33 29.45 -21.87
C SER A 17 -2.93 29.43 -21.24
N ARG A 18 -2.64 30.41 -20.38
CA ARG A 18 -1.32 30.49 -19.70
C ARG A 18 -0.96 29.20 -18.96
N ILE A 19 -1.96 28.47 -18.44
CA ILE A 19 -1.78 27.18 -17.77
C ILE A 19 -1.46 26.08 -18.78
N ALA A 20 -2.21 26.01 -19.89
CA ALA A 20 -1.94 25.04 -20.95
C ALA A 20 -0.51 25.19 -21.48
N TYR A 21 -0.06 26.42 -21.73
CA TYR A 21 1.32 26.69 -22.15
C TYR A 21 2.35 26.17 -21.14
N ARG A 22 2.12 26.37 -19.84
CA ARG A 22 3.01 25.86 -18.79
C ARG A 22 3.05 24.34 -18.76
N ILE A 23 1.90 23.66 -18.86
CA ILE A 23 1.84 22.19 -18.87
C ILE A 23 2.56 21.64 -20.11
N MET A 24 2.31 22.22 -21.28
CA MET A 24 3.01 21.85 -22.51
C MET A 24 4.52 22.00 -22.34
N ARG A 25 4.97 23.11 -21.74
CA ARG A 25 6.38 23.37 -21.46
C ARG A 25 6.97 22.37 -20.46
N LEU A 26 6.22 21.93 -19.45
CA LEU A 26 6.66 20.90 -18.51
C LEU A 26 6.78 19.53 -19.18
N MET A 27 5.87 19.20 -20.12
CA MET A 27 5.95 17.97 -20.91
C MET A 27 7.14 17.94 -21.87
N LEU A 28 7.76 19.08 -22.21
CA LEU A 28 9.01 19.09 -22.98
C LEU A 28 10.19 18.54 -22.17
N ILE A 29 10.15 18.59 -20.84
CA ILE A 29 11.21 18.05 -19.98
C ILE A 29 11.01 16.54 -19.85
N PRO A 30 11.97 15.70 -20.32
CA PRO A 30 11.79 14.25 -20.39
C PRO A 30 11.56 13.61 -19.02
N ARG A 31 12.22 14.11 -17.97
CA ARG A 31 12.05 13.63 -16.59
C ARG A 31 10.64 13.91 -16.06
N LEU A 32 10.14 15.12 -16.26
CA LEU A 32 8.80 15.52 -15.82
C LEU A 32 7.72 14.75 -16.58
N ARG A 33 7.88 14.57 -17.89
CA ARG A 33 6.97 13.73 -18.68
C ARG A 33 6.88 12.32 -18.11
N LEU A 34 8.01 11.69 -17.78
CA LEU A 34 8.03 10.34 -17.20
C LEU A 34 7.32 10.30 -15.84
N ILE A 35 7.55 11.28 -14.97
CA ILE A 35 6.87 11.37 -13.67
C ILE A 35 5.33 11.46 -13.84
N PHE A 36 4.84 12.28 -14.77
CA PHE A 36 3.41 12.39 -15.00
C PHE A 36 2.82 11.13 -15.66
N THR A 37 3.52 10.55 -16.64
CA THR A 37 3.01 9.38 -17.38
C THR A 37 3.14 8.08 -16.60
N LEU A 38 4.19 7.90 -15.79
CA LEU A 38 4.43 6.68 -15.01
C LEU A 38 4.10 6.87 -13.53
N GLY A 39 4.51 7.99 -12.95
CA GLY A 39 4.33 8.25 -11.52
C GLY A 39 2.86 8.44 -11.13
N PHE A 40 2.06 9.14 -11.95
CA PHE A 40 0.64 9.33 -11.66
C PHE A 40 -0.15 8.00 -11.64
N PRO A 41 -0.09 7.14 -12.67
CA PRO A 41 -0.79 5.85 -12.61
C PRO A 41 -0.21 4.93 -11.53
N SER A 42 1.11 4.92 -11.31
CA SER A 42 1.70 4.09 -10.23
C SER A 42 1.22 4.52 -8.85
N LEU A 43 1.11 5.83 -8.61
CA LEU A 43 0.64 6.37 -7.33
C LEU A 43 -0.83 6.03 -7.10
N LEU A 44 -1.67 6.10 -8.14
CA LEU A 44 -3.06 5.68 -8.08
C LEU A 44 -3.21 4.21 -7.67
N ILE A 45 -2.45 3.33 -8.34
CA ILE A 45 -2.43 1.89 -8.03
C ILE A 45 -1.96 1.66 -6.59
N PHE A 46 -0.87 2.34 -6.18
CA PHE A 46 -0.32 2.22 -4.84
C PHE A 46 -1.30 2.68 -3.75
N CYS A 47 -2.00 3.80 -3.96
CA CYS A 47 -3.03 4.24 -3.02
C CYS A 47 -4.21 3.26 -2.95
N ALA A 48 -4.63 2.71 -4.10
CA ALA A 48 -5.70 1.72 -4.14
C ALA A 48 -5.31 0.43 -3.40
N THR A 49 -4.10 -0.09 -3.64
CA THR A 49 -3.61 -1.28 -2.92
C THR A 49 -3.49 -1.01 -1.43
N LEU A 50 -2.90 0.12 -1.01
CA LEU A 50 -2.84 0.49 0.41
C LEU A 50 -4.23 0.58 1.05
N GLY A 51 -5.20 1.22 0.38
CA GLY A 51 -6.57 1.31 0.86
C GLY A 51 -7.22 -0.06 1.06
N LEU A 52 -6.99 -1.00 0.14
CA LEU A 52 -7.45 -2.38 0.29
C LEU A 52 -6.75 -3.10 1.44
N PHE A 53 -5.43 -2.95 1.56
CA PHE A 53 -4.65 -3.56 2.65
C PHE A 53 -5.10 -3.09 4.04
N ILE A 54 -5.47 -1.82 4.18
CA ILE A 54 -6.01 -1.28 5.44
C ILE A 54 -7.36 -1.91 5.78
N ASN A 55 -8.23 -2.18 4.79
CA ASN A 55 -9.56 -2.75 5.02
C ASN A 55 -9.57 -4.24 5.36
N ILE A 56 -8.55 -5.01 4.95
CA ILE A 56 -8.58 -6.49 5.00
C ILE A 56 -8.09 -7.06 6.36
N ASN A 57 -7.85 -6.26 7.40
CA ASN A 57 -7.24 -6.74 8.66
C ASN A 57 -5.99 -7.61 8.40
N VAL A 58 -5.16 -7.21 7.43
CA VAL A 58 -4.00 -7.98 6.98
C VAL A 58 -3.07 -8.34 8.15
N TRP A 59 -3.03 -7.50 9.18
CA TRP A 59 -2.29 -7.75 10.42
C TRP A 59 -2.73 -9.03 11.15
N GLU A 60 -4.02 -9.34 11.18
CA GLU A 60 -4.54 -10.54 11.85
C GLU A 60 -4.13 -11.80 11.08
N ASN A 61 -4.28 -11.79 9.75
CA ASN A 61 -3.81 -12.88 8.88
C ASN A 61 -2.29 -13.09 8.96
N ILE A 62 -1.50 -12.01 8.97
CA ILE A 62 -0.04 -12.11 9.15
C ILE A 62 0.30 -12.71 10.53
N SER A 63 -0.44 -12.33 11.57
CA SER A 63 -0.23 -12.87 12.92
C SER A 63 -0.56 -14.36 13.02
N ALA A 64 -1.64 -14.80 12.34
CA ALA A 64 -2.03 -16.20 12.24
C ALA A 64 -0.96 -17.00 11.50
N ILE A 65 -0.52 -16.55 10.33
CA ILE A 65 0.54 -17.22 9.55
C ILE A 65 1.84 -17.34 10.36
N LYS A 66 2.21 -16.31 11.12
CA LYS A 66 3.38 -16.37 12.02
C LYS A 66 3.21 -17.40 13.13
N LYS A 67 2.01 -17.49 13.73
CA LYS A 67 1.72 -18.50 14.76
C LYS A 67 1.80 -19.91 14.17
N ASP A 68 1.22 -20.14 13.01
CA ASP A 68 1.23 -21.45 12.34
C ASP A 68 2.65 -21.88 11.97
N LEU A 69 3.46 -20.96 11.45
CA LEU A 69 4.89 -21.20 11.20
C LEU A 69 5.61 -21.57 12.50
N LYS A 70 5.40 -20.81 13.58
CA LYS A 70 6.02 -21.09 14.88
C LYS A 70 5.61 -22.46 15.41
N LEU A 71 4.34 -22.83 15.32
CA LEU A 71 3.84 -24.15 15.73
C LEU A 71 4.50 -25.26 14.91
N ALA A 72 4.59 -25.12 13.59
CA ALA A 72 5.23 -26.10 12.72
C ALA A 72 6.73 -26.30 13.02
N PHE A 73 7.42 -25.29 13.56
CA PHE A 73 8.80 -25.42 14.05
C PHE A 73 8.87 -26.08 15.44
N VAL A 74 7.97 -25.72 16.36
CA VAL A 74 7.96 -26.24 17.75
C VAL A 74 7.50 -27.70 17.83
N GLU A 75 6.56 -28.12 17.00
CA GLU A 75 6.04 -29.51 16.96
C GLU A 75 7.07 -30.54 16.49
N ARG A 76 8.24 -30.09 16.01
CA ARG A 76 9.33 -30.99 15.62
C ARG A 76 9.88 -31.67 16.88
N PRO A 77 9.91 -33.01 16.92
CA PRO A 77 10.33 -33.77 18.10
C PRO A 77 11.80 -33.54 18.48
N GLU A 78 12.61 -32.99 17.57
CA GLU A 78 14.01 -32.60 17.78
C GLU A 78 14.17 -31.39 18.71
N PHE A 79 13.15 -30.52 18.82
CA PHE A 79 13.18 -29.31 19.65
C PHE A 79 12.32 -29.42 20.91
N MET A 80 11.54 -30.49 21.03
CA MET A 80 10.67 -30.73 22.18
C MET A 80 11.48 -31.36 23.31
N ILE A 81 11.78 -30.58 24.36
CA ILE A 81 12.48 -31.08 25.56
C ILE A 81 11.53 -32.06 26.27
N LYS A 82 11.74 -33.37 26.08
CA LYS A 82 10.88 -34.43 26.64
C LYS A 82 11.02 -34.60 28.15
N VAL A 83 12.14 -34.15 28.72
CA VAL A 83 12.43 -34.23 30.16
C VAL A 83 13.24 -33.00 30.54
N ALA A 84 12.58 -31.98 31.10
CA ALA A 84 13.25 -30.89 31.78
C ALA A 84 13.24 -31.18 33.29
N SER A 85 14.18 -32.00 33.75
CA SER A 85 14.46 -32.12 35.18
C SER A 85 15.38 -30.98 35.56
N ILE A 86 14.83 -29.97 36.25
CA ILE A 86 15.61 -28.85 36.79
C ILE A 86 16.33 -29.36 38.04
N ASP A 87 17.55 -29.88 37.87
CA ASP A 87 18.38 -30.47 38.94
C ASP A 87 19.27 -29.41 39.61
N GLY A 88 18.70 -28.26 39.98
CA GLY A 88 19.50 -27.14 40.50
C GLY A 88 18.71 -25.90 40.93
N SER A 89 17.45 -26.03 41.30
CA SER A 89 16.78 -24.95 42.03
C SER A 89 17.39 -24.87 43.43
N SER A 90 17.98 -23.72 43.79
CA SER A 90 18.36 -23.42 45.17
C SER A 90 17.15 -23.62 46.09
N ASP A 91 17.35 -24.26 47.24
CA ASP A 91 16.32 -24.54 48.27
C ASP A 91 15.61 -23.27 48.78
N GLU A 92 16.20 -22.08 48.54
CA GLU A 92 15.62 -20.80 48.96
C GLU A 92 14.39 -20.37 48.15
N LEU A 93 14.19 -20.88 46.93
CA LEU A 93 13.04 -20.51 46.08
C LEU A 93 11.94 -21.59 46.01
N ALA A 94 12.19 -22.78 46.59
CA ALA A 94 11.25 -23.89 46.57
C ALA A 94 10.22 -23.84 47.73
N ASN A 95 10.45 -22.96 48.71
CA ASN A 95 9.67 -22.87 49.95
C ASN A 95 8.90 -21.53 50.11
N GLU A 96 8.68 -20.78 49.04
CA GLU A 96 7.74 -19.63 49.02
C GLU A 96 6.54 -19.90 48.10
#